data_AF-A0A934FV15-F1
#
_entry.id   AF-A0A934FV15-F1
#
_cell.length_a   1.000
_cell.length_b   1.000
_cell.length_c   1.000
_cell.angle_alpha   90.00
_cell.angle_beta   90.00
_cell.angle_gamma   90.00
#
_symmetry.space_group_name_H-M   'P 1'
#
loop_
_entity.id
_entity.type
_entity.pdbx_description
1 polymer ?
#
loop_
_entity_poly.entity_id
_entity_poly.type
_entity_poly.pdbx_seq_one_letter_code
_entity_poly.pdbx_strand_id
1 'polypeptide(L)'
;MKTCFAVAALAAVLVPSAPPAQTPIYDGGLTCVVPVAELQRAIDWYRDRLGFRVDWQDDRMGFAELFTPVADVRIGLARMPDRAGSAGVVLTFGVVDIEAAQRALKEKGVAVEPIEEIPELVKLMTLKDADGNPLQLYQALAAPNPAQAGLEMCAFLAGSWVHVDGQSRLEEHWTSPVGGLAIGMSRGVKDGKAVFFEALRIEQTKDGVFYVASPGGRVETRFRLDEKATQPRHVVFVNPEHDFPKRISYQLAEDGGLHARIDDGTDGGRHRDFAWRRGSLR
;
A
#
# COMPACT_ATOMS: atom_id res chain seq x y z
N MET A 1 -52.89 60.37 -6.48
CA MET A 1 -53.13 58.95 -6.11
C MET A 1 -51.80 58.21 -6.23
N LYS A 2 -51.55 57.30 -5.27
CA LYS A 2 -50.37 56.43 -5.04
C LYS A 2 -49.81 55.85 -6.36
N THR A 3 -48.50 55.66 -6.56
CA THR A 3 -47.71 54.59 -5.93
C THR A 3 -46.20 54.83 -5.98
N CYS A 4 -45.54 54.37 -4.93
CA CYS A 4 -44.11 54.23 -4.72
C CYS A 4 -43.59 52.92 -5.36
N PHE A 5 -42.42 52.92 -6.00
CA PHE A 5 -41.55 51.75 -6.12
C PHE A 5 -40.09 52.21 -6.14
N ALA A 6 -39.38 51.90 -5.05
CA ALA A 6 -37.93 51.95 -4.97
C ALA A 6 -37.35 50.75 -5.73
N VAL A 7 -36.33 50.98 -6.56
CA VAL A 7 -35.44 49.91 -7.05
C VAL A 7 -34.09 50.16 -6.43
N ALA A 8 -33.71 49.23 -5.56
CA ALA A 8 -32.45 49.19 -4.84
C ALA A 8 -31.28 49.00 -5.80
N ALA A 9 -30.19 49.73 -5.55
CA ALA A 9 -28.90 49.47 -6.14
C ALA A 9 -28.44 48.06 -5.74
N LEU A 10 -28.23 47.19 -6.74
CA LEU A 10 -27.51 45.94 -6.54
C LEU A 10 -26.03 46.30 -6.37
N ALA A 11 -25.56 46.34 -5.12
CA ALA A 11 -24.14 46.28 -4.84
C ALA A 11 -23.63 44.94 -5.39
N ALA A 12 -22.74 45.01 -6.39
CA ALA A 12 -21.96 43.85 -6.79
C ALA A 12 -21.16 43.40 -5.57
N VAL A 13 -21.56 42.27 -4.97
CA VAL A 13 -20.73 41.57 -4.00
C VAL A 13 -19.53 41.06 -4.80
N LEU A 14 -18.41 41.78 -4.68
CA LEU A 14 -17.10 41.25 -5.04
C LEU A 14 -16.91 39.98 -4.21
N VAL A 15 -17.05 38.82 -4.84
CA VAL A 15 -16.55 37.56 -4.30
C VAL A 15 -15.04 37.75 -4.19
N PRO A 16 -14.43 37.70 -2.99
CA PRO A 16 -12.98 37.74 -2.89
C PRO A 16 -12.46 36.52 -3.65
N SER A 17 -11.67 36.76 -4.71
CA SER A 17 -10.90 35.70 -5.35
C SER A 17 -10.08 35.02 -4.27
N ALA A 18 -10.26 33.72 -4.09
CA ALA A 18 -9.40 32.93 -3.22
C ALA A 18 -7.94 33.24 -3.61
N PRO A 19 -7.04 33.52 -2.66
CA PRO A 19 -5.64 33.72 -2.99
C PRO A 19 -5.13 32.49 -3.75
N PRO A 20 -4.27 32.64 -4.78
CA PRO A 20 -3.67 31.50 -5.43
C PRO A 20 -3.00 30.64 -4.36
N ALA A 21 -3.25 29.32 -4.39
CA ALA A 21 -2.58 28.40 -3.48
C ALA A 21 -1.06 28.64 -3.59
N GLN A 22 -0.44 29.11 -2.51
CA GLN A 22 0.98 29.47 -2.51
C GLN A 22 1.89 28.24 -2.58
N THR A 23 1.31 27.04 -2.40
CA THR A 23 1.96 25.75 -2.49
C THR A 23 1.24 24.87 -3.52
N PRO A 24 1.97 24.03 -4.27
CA PRO A 24 1.34 23.05 -5.15
C PRO A 24 0.41 22.12 -4.37
N ILE A 25 -0.67 21.69 -5.02
CA ILE A 25 -1.53 20.60 -4.53
C ILE A 25 -0.97 19.32 -5.14
N TYR A 26 -0.51 18.40 -4.29
CA TYR A 26 0.07 17.12 -4.70
C TYR A 26 -0.97 16.02 -4.69
N ASP A 27 -0.85 15.05 -5.59
CA ASP A 27 -1.74 13.89 -5.71
C ASP A 27 -1.33 12.70 -4.80
N GLY A 28 -0.22 12.84 -4.10
CA GLY A 28 0.33 11.83 -3.18
C GLY A 28 1.30 10.84 -3.84
N GLY A 29 1.53 10.91 -5.15
CA GLY A 29 2.49 10.07 -5.85
C GLY A 29 3.93 10.60 -5.76
N LEU A 30 4.89 9.68 -5.78
CA LEU A 30 6.32 9.99 -5.92
C LEU A 30 6.97 9.03 -6.91
N THR A 31 7.64 9.56 -7.94
CA THR A 31 8.52 8.78 -8.82
C THR A 31 9.97 9.20 -8.63
N CYS A 32 10.81 8.26 -8.20
CA CYS A 32 12.25 8.44 -8.08
C CYS A 32 12.94 7.95 -9.36
N VAL A 33 13.58 8.84 -10.12
CA VAL A 33 14.23 8.48 -11.38
C VAL A 33 15.66 8.03 -11.16
N VAL A 34 15.98 6.81 -11.59
CA VAL A 34 17.30 6.18 -11.53
C VAL A 34 17.89 6.10 -12.94
N PRO A 35 19.06 6.71 -13.18
CA PRO A 35 19.76 6.61 -14.46
C PRO A 35 20.40 5.23 -14.62
N VAL A 36 20.18 4.61 -15.77
CA VAL A 36 20.67 3.26 -16.11
C VAL A 36 21.33 3.25 -17.49
N ALA A 37 22.32 2.40 -17.72
CA ALA A 37 23.01 2.34 -19.01
C ALA A 37 22.17 1.64 -20.08
N GLU A 38 21.46 0.58 -19.68
CA GLU A 38 20.63 -0.22 -20.57
C GLU A 38 19.30 -0.51 -19.87
N LEU A 39 18.20 -0.20 -20.54
CA LEU A 39 16.88 -0.16 -19.92
C LEU A 39 16.38 -1.56 -19.59
N GLN A 40 16.48 -2.51 -20.51
CA GLN A 40 15.89 -3.84 -20.32
C GLN A 40 16.62 -4.63 -19.22
N ARG A 41 17.94 -4.56 -19.20
CA ARG A 41 18.82 -5.13 -18.18
C ARG A 41 18.50 -4.58 -16.80
N ALA A 42 18.21 -3.29 -16.69
CA ALA A 42 17.80 -2.69 -15.43
C ALA A 42 16.40 -3.18 -15.01
N ILE A 43 15.41 -3.17 -15.92
CA ILE A 43 14.07 -3.70 -15.64
C ILE A 43 14.13 -5.13 -15.11
N ASP A 44 14.86 -6.00 -15.81
CA ASP A 44 15.01 -7.40 -15.42
C ASP A 44 15.70 -7.53 -14.05
N TRP A 45 16.72 -6.71 -13.78
CA TRP A 45 17.38 -6.70 -12.48
C TRP A 45 16.43 -6.32 -11.34
N TYR A 46 15.69 -5.22 -11.46
CA TYR A 46 14.77 -4.77 -10.40
C TYR A 46 13.61 -5.76 -10.21
N ARG A 47 13.10 -6.35 -11.29
CA ARG A 47 12.07 -7.39 -11.23
C ARG A 47 12.59 -8.65 -10.53
N ASP A 48 13.71 -9.19 -10.98
CA ASP A 48 14.15 -10.53 -10.58
C ASP A 48 14.85 -10.49 -9.20
N ARG A 49 15.61 -9.43 -8.93
CA ARG A 49 16.37 -9.29 -7.68
C ARG A 49 15.50 -8.76 -6.55
N LEU A 50 14.73 -7.71 -6.80
CA LEU A 50 13.93 -7.02 -5.76
C LEU A 50 12.43 -7.29 -5.81
N GLY A 51 11.92 -8.00 -6.83
CA GLY A 51 10.50 -8.32 -6.94
C GLY A 51 9.63 -7.13 -7.38
N PHE A 52 10.23 -6.09 -7.96
CA PHE A 52 9.47 -4.92 -8.42
C PHE A 52 8.68 -5.27 -9.68
N ARG A 53 7.57 -4.57 -9.92
CA ARG A 53 6.68 -4.89 -11.04
C ARG A 53 6.65 -3.73 -12.02
N VAL A 54 6.82 -4.01 -13.31
CA VAL A 54 6.69 -3.00 -14.36
C VAL A 54 5.24 -2.49 -14.38
N ASP A 55 5.09 -1.17 -14.34
CA ASP A 55 3.82 -0.50 -14.59
C ASP A 55 3.67 -0.19 -16.08
N TRP A 56 4.66 0.50 -16.64
CA TRP A 56 4.72 0.79 -18.07
C TRP A 56 6.17 0.99 -18.52
N GLN A 57 6.40 0.84 -19.82
CA GLN A 57 7.69 0.96 -20.48
C GLN A 57 7.52 1.58 -21.86
N ASP A 58 8.42 2.48 -22.23
CA ASP A 58 8.57 3.02 -23.58
C ASP A 58 10.05 2.99 -24.00
N ASP A 59 10.40 2.04 -24.87
CA ASP A 59 11.77 1.85 -25.37
C ASP A 59 12.29 3.00 -26.22
N ARG A 60 11.38 3.74 -26.88
CA ARG A 60 11.73 4.90 -27.71
C ARG A 60 12.11 6.06 -26.82
N MET A 61 11.34 6.31 -25.76
CA MET A 61 11.70 7.29 -24.73
C MET A 61 12.88 6.82 -23.88
N GLY A 62 13.15 5.52 -23.84
CA GLY A 62 14.19 4.94 -23.00
C GLY A 62 13.81 5.02 -21.51
N PHE A 63 12.53 4.84 -21.20
CA PHE A 63 12.01 4.98 -19.85
C PHE A 63 11.10 3.81 -19.48
N ALA A 64 11.14 3.38 -18.22
CA ALA A 64 10.17 2.47 -17.65
C ALA A 64 9.85 2.86 -16.21
N GLU A 65 8.62 2.64 -15.78
CA GLU A 65 8.20 2.87 -14.40
C GLU A 65 7.85 1.54 -13.74
N LEU A 66 8.30 1.37 -12.51
CA LEU A 66 8.11 0.16 -11.71
C LEU A 66 7.37 0.50 -10.41
N PHE A 67 6.40 -0.33 -10.05
CA PHE A 67 5.83 -0.39 -8.72
C PHE A 67 6.88 -0.90 -7.72
N THR A 68 7.05 -0.16 -6.63
CA THR A 68 7.80 -0.61 -5.45
C THR A 68 6.86 -1.27 -4.43
N PRO A 69 7.39 -1.94 -3.39
CA PRO A 69 6.61 -2.41 -2.25
C PRO A 69 6.04 -1.27 -1.38
N VAL A 70 6.49 -0.03 -1.56
CA VAL A 70 6.01 1.14 -0.82
C VAL A 70 4.83 1.76 -1.57
N ALA A 71 3.73 1.97 -0.86
CA ALA A 71 2.52 2.56 -1.43
C ALA A 71 2.83 3.93 -2.06
N ASP A 72 2.35 4.13 -3.28
CA ASP A 72 2.44 5.38 -4.05
C ASP A 72 3.86 5.91 -4.32
N VAL A 73 4.89 5.08 -4.11
CA VAL A 73 6.28 5.34 -4.53
C VAL A 73 6.66 4.44 -5.70
N ARG A 74 7.11 5.04 -6.80
CA ARG A 74 7.57 4.38 -8.02
C ARG A 74 9.07 4.59 -8.22
N ILE A 75 9.71 3.65 -8.91
CA ILE A 75 11.02 3.87 -9.52
C ILE A 75 10.84 4.08 -11.02
N GLY A 76 11.35 5.19 -11.53
CA GLY A 76 11.51 5.43 -12.97
C GLY A 76 12.92 5.06 -13.42
N LEU A 77 13.08 4.08 -14.28
CA LEU A 77 14.36 3.74 -14.90
C LEU A 77 14.50 4.54 -16.19
N ALA A 78 15.54 5.37 -16.28
CA ALA A 78 15.81 6.20 -17.46
C ALA A 78 17.15 5.83 -18.10
N ARG A 79 17.14 5.48 -19.39
CA ARG A 79 18.36 5.16 -20.15
C ARG A 79 19.21 6.42 -20.32
N MET A 80 20.22 6.55 -19.47
CA MET A 80 21.17 7.65 -19.42
C MET A 80 22.59 7.09 -19.18
N PRO A 81 23.26 6.52 -20.21
CA PRO A 81 24.53 5.82 -20.05
C PRO A 81 25.61 6.62 -19.32
N ASP A 82 25.72 7.92 -19.63
CA ASP A 82 26.74 8.80 -19.03
C ASP A 82 26.48 9.11 -17.55
N ARG A 83 25.29 8.77 -17.04
CA ARG A 83 24.87 9.00 -15.64
C ARG A 83 24.58 7.71 -14.89
N ALA A 84 24.74 6.56 -15.54
CA ALA A 84 24.50 5.26 -14.93
C ALA A 84 25.36 5.10 -13.65
N GLY A 85 24.76 4.57 -12.58
CA GLY A 85 25.41 4.46 -11.27
C GLY A 85 25.44 5.75 -10.45
N SER A 86 24.88 6.86 -10.96
CA SER A 86 24.87 8.18 -10.32
C SER A 86 23.45 8.71 -10.07
N ALA A 87 22.60 7.91 -9.39
CA ALA A 87 21.23 8.29 -9.04
C ALA A 87 21.09 9.59 -8.22
N GLY A 88 22.18 10.09 -7.61
CA GLY A 88 22.20 11.36 -6.87
C GLY A 88 21.53 11.32 -5.49
N VAL A 89 20.69 10.31 -5.23
CA VAL A 89 20.08 9.98 -3.94
C VAL A 89 20.15 8.47 -3.72
N VAL A 90 20.14 8.04 -2.45
CA VAL A 90 20.01 6.63 -2.07
C VAL A 90 18.55 6.37 -1.72
N LEU A 91 17.91 5.41 -2.41
CA LEU A 91 16.56 4.99 -2.08
C LEU A 91 16.61 3.92 -0.98
N THR A 92 16.01 4.21 0.17
CA THR A 92 16.07 3.38 1.38
C THR A 92 14.72 2.71 1.66
N PHE A 93 14.66 1.38 1.57
CA PHE A 93 13.43 0.59 1.71
C PHE A 93 13.39 -0.18 3.04
N GLY A 94 12.24 -0.19 3.70
CA GLY A 94 12.04 -0.94 4.93
C GLY A 94 11.91 -2.45 4.67
N VAL A 95 12.55 -3.27 5.49
CA VAL A 95 12.39 -4.73 5.53
C VAL A 95 12.08 -5.20 6.93
N VAL A 96 11.36 -6.32 7.01
CA VAL A 96 10.96 -6.94 8.29
C VAL A 96 12.15 -7.61 8.98
N ASP A 97 12.99 -8.31 8.22
CA ASP A 97 14.18 -9.02 8.68
C ASP A 97 15.32 -8.75 7.67
N ILE A 98 16.29 -7.93 8.07
CA ILE A 98 17.39 -7.47 7.22
C ILE A 98 18.41 -8.58 6.99
N GLU A 99 18.60 -9.50 7.94
CA GLU A 99 19.44 -10.68 7.76
C GLU A 99 18.83 -11.67 6.78
N ALA A 100 17.51 -11.89 6.82
CA ALA A 100 16.79 -12.69 5.84
C ALA A 100 16.82 -12.05 4.45
N ALA A 101 16.61 -10.74 4.37
CA ALA A 101 16.75 -9.98 3.13
C ALA A 101 18.18 -10.10 2.57
N GLN A 102 19.21 -9.99 3.42
CA GLN A 102 20.60 -10.16 3.02
C GLN A 102 20.86 -11.54 2.41
N ARG A 103 20.39 -12.62 3.06
CA ARG A 103 20.53 -13.99 2.53
C ARG A 103 19.87 -14.13 1.16
N ALA A 104 18.61 -13.70 1.03
CA ALA A 104 17.88 -13.77 -0.24
C ALA A 104 18.55 -12.97 -1.36
N LEU A 105 19.10 -11.79 -1.06
CA LEU A 105 19.83 -10.98 -2.04
C LEU A 105 21.15 -11.64 -2.46
N LYS A 106 21.92 -12.19 -1.51
CA LYS A 106 23.15 -12.92 -1.81
C LYS A 106 22.90 -14.18 -2.64
N GLU A 107 21.85 -14.93 -2.35
CA GLU A 107 21.42 -16.10 -3.16
C GLU A 107 21.07 -15.70 -4.59
N LYS A 108 20.51 -14.50 -4.78
CA LYS A 108 20.26 -13.91 -6.10
C LYS A 108 21.48 -13.22 -6.71
N GLY A 109 22.69 -13.36 -6.13
CA GLY A 109 23.93 -12.80 -6.67
C GLY A 109 24.04 -11.27 -6.57
N VAL A 110 23.26 -10.63 -5.68
CA VAL A 110 23.34 -9.18 -5.45
C VAL A 110 24.50 -8.86 -4.51
N ALA A 111 25.35 -7.91 -4.89
CA ALA A 111 26.39 -7.39 -4.02
C ALA A 111 25.77 -6.50 -2.93
N VAL A 112 26.03 -6.85 -1.68
CA VAL A 112 25.54 -6.15 -0.49
C VAL A 112 26.72 -5.84 0.43
N GLU A 113 26.70 -4.66 1.04
CA GLU A 113 27.64 -4.26 2.08
C GLU A 113 27.29 -4.95 3.42
N PRO A 114 28.22 -4.96 4.40
CA PRO A 114 27.91 -5.42 5.75
C PRO A 114 26.69 -4.68 6.34
N ILE A 115 25.93 -5.37 7.19
CA ILE A 115 24.86 -4.72 7.95
C ILE A 115 25.52 -3.84 9.00
N GLU A 116 25.20 -2.54 8.97
CA GLU A 116 25.59 -1.59 9.99
C GLU A 116 24.46 -1.45 11.00
N GLU A 117 24.78 -1.57 12.28
CA GLU A 117 23.83 -1.44 13.36
C GLU A 117 24.04 -0.13 14.12
N ILE A 118 22.99 0.68 14.21
CA ILE A 118 22.89 1.78 15.17
C ILE A 118 22.05 1.26 16.33
N PRO A 119 22.64 1.00 17.52
CA PRO A 119 21.95 0.37 18.64
C PRO A 119 20.60 1.02 18.95
N GLU A 120 19.59 0.18 19.20
CA GLU A 120 18.21 0.56 19.54
C GLU A 120 17.43 1.32 18.44
N LEU A 121 18.09 1.75 17.36
CA LEU A 121 17.48 2.58 16.33
C LEU A 121 17.22 1.79 15.05
N VAL A 122 18.26 1.31 14.38
CA VAL A 122 18.15 0.80 13.01
C VAL A 122 19.32 -0.09 12.62
N LYS A 123 19.04 -1.10 11.79
CA LYS A 123 20.03 -1.79 10.96
C LYS A 123 19.93 -1.28 9.54
N LEU A 124 21.06 -1.03 8.90
CA LEU A 124 21.17 -0.53 7.54
C LEU A 124 22.02 -1.49 6.71
N MET A 125 21.64 -1.70 5.46
CA MET A 125 22.42 -2.49 4.51
C MET A 125 22.35 -1.85 3.13
N THR A 126 23.49 -1.39 2.63
CA THR A 126 23.61 -0.84 1.27
C THR A 126 23.78 -1.97 0.26
N LEU A 127 23.15 -1.81 -0.90
CA LEU A 127 23.29 -2.68 -2.07
C LEU A 127 23.41 -1.84 -3.32
N LYS A 128 23.86 -2.43 -4.42
CA LYS A 128 23.96 -1.74 -5.72
C LYS A 128 23.09 -2.43 -6.76
N ASP A 129 22.47 -1.63 -7.62
CA ASP A 129 21.73 -2.13 -8.77
C ASP A 129 22.68 -2.63 -9.89
N ALA A 130 22.10 -2.99 -11.05
CA ALA A 130 22.83 -3.47 -12.21
C ALA A 130 23.88 -2.47 -12.75
N ASP A 131 23.70 -1.17 -12.52
CA ASP A 131 24.52 -0.06 -13.00
C ASP A 131 25.40 0.55 -11.89
N GLY A 132 25.30 0.03 -10.67
CA GLY A 132 26.07 0.51 -9.52
C GLY A 132 25.36 1.59 -8.70
N ASN A 133 24.10 1.93 -9.01
CA ASN A 133 23.34 2.90 -8.23
C ASN A 133 23.12 2.36 -6.81
N PRO A 134 23.41 3.15 -5.76
CA PRO A 134 23.19 2.74 -4.39
C PRO A 134 21.70 2.68 -4.07
N LEU A 135 21.27 1.55 -3.52
CA LEU A 135 20.02 1.38 -2.81
C LEU A 135 20.36 1.00 -1.37
N GLN A 136 19.40 1.11 -0.46
CA GLN A 136 19.59 0.71 0.93
C GLN A 136 18.36 0.00 1.45
N LEU A 137 18.58 -1.00 2.28
CA LEU A 137 17.54 -1.61 3.11
C LEU A 137 17.73 -1.16 4.56
N TYR A 138 16.63 -0.96 5.27
CA TYR A 138 16.65 -0.72 6.71
C TYR A 138 15.68 -1.62 7.45
N GLN A 139 16.03 -1.97 8.69
CA GLN A 139 15.13 -2.55 9.66
C GLN A 139 15.20 -1.72 10.93
N ALA A 140 14.05 -1.20 11.39
CA ALA A 140 13.98 -0.51 12.67
C ALA A 140 14.25 -1.50 13.82
N LEU A 141 15.05 -1.09 14.80
CA LEU A 141 15.35 -1.88 16.01
C LEU A 141 14.51 -1.49 17.21
N ALA A 142 13.78 -0.38 17.12
CA ALA A 142 12.67 -0.12 18.02
C ALA A 142 11.75 -1.34 17.93
N ALA A 143 11.69 -2.10 19.01
CA ALA A 143 10.91 -3.32 19.03
C ALA A 143 9.48 -2.96 18.62
N PRO A 144 8.87 -3.73 17.70
CA PRO A 144 7.43 -3.94 17.77
C PRO A 144 7.06 -4.04 19.23
N ASN A 145 6.12 -3.22 19.69
CA ASN A 145 5.50 -3.55 20.97
C ASN A 145 5.09 -5.03 20.85
N PRO A 146 5.43 -5.96 21.76
CA PRO A 146 4.96 -7.34 21.67
C PRO A 146 3.42 -7.39 21.59
N ALA A 147 2.76 -6.38 22.16
CA ALA A 147 1.37 -6.05 21.95
C ALA A 147 1.11 -5.27 20.62
N GLN A 148 1.88 -5.51 19.56
CA GLN A 148 1.75 -4.99 18.18
C GLN A 148 2.10 -6.05 17.14
N ALA A 149 2.83 -7.12 17.49
CA ALA A 149 3.26 -8.16 16.55
C ALA A 149 2.11 -8.77 15.72
N GLY A 150 0.93 -8.98 16.32
CA GLY A 150 -0.25 -9.47 15.58
C GLY A 150 -0.81 -8.44 14.58
N LEU A 151 -0.77 -7.15 14.93
CA LEU A 151 -1.19 -6.07 14.05
C LEU A 151 -0.16 -5.80 12.94
N GLU A 152 1.12 -5.93 13.23
CA GLU A 152 2.20 -5.80 12.25
C GLU A 152 2.16 -6.89 11.17
N MET A 153 1.67 -8.08 11.51
CA MET A 153 1.42 -9.12 10.50
C MET A 153 0.39 -8.69 9.44
N CYS A 154 -0.44 -7.69 9.75
CA CYS A 154 -1.39 -7.10 8.83
C CYS A 154 -0.80 -5.95 7.99
N ALA A 155 0.45 -5.55 8.22
CA ALA A 155 1.05 -4.37 7.56
C ALA A 155 1.08 -4.48 6.03
N PHE A 156 1.11 -5.70 5.49
CA PHE A 156 1.07 -5.92 4.04
C PHE A 156 -0.26 -5.49 3.39
N LEU A 157 -1.33 -5.32 4.18
CA LEU A 157 -2.62 -4.79 3.70
C LEU A 157 -2.55 -3.31 3.37
N ALA A 158 -1.61 -2.56 3.95
CA ALA A 158 -1.52 -1.11 3.77
C ALA A 158 -1.47 -0.71 2.29
N GLY A 159 -2.17 0.36 1.93
CA GLY A 159 -2.29 0.93 0.59
C GLY A 159 -3.63 0.64 -0.08
N SER A 160 -3.71 0.96 -1.38
CA SER A 160 -4.94 0.94 -2.18
C SER A 160 -5.08 -0.33 -3.01
N TRP A 161 -6.28 -0.90 -3.00
CA TRP A 161 -6.66 -2.15 -3.63
C TRP A 161 -7.94 -1.99 -4.43
N VAL A 162 -7.99 -2.64 -5.60
CA VAL A 162 -9.11 -2.54 -6.53
C VAL A 162 -9.48 -3.92 -7.04
N HIS A 163 -10.78 -4.20 -7.04
CA HIS A 163 -11.40 -5.33 -7.70
C HIS A 163 -12.39 -4.80 -8.74
N VAL A 164 -12.30 -5.29 -9.99
CA VAL A 164 -13.19 -4.89 -11.08
C VAL A 164 -13.83 -6.14 -11.66
N ASP A 165 -15.16 -6.12 -11.75
CA ASP A 165 -15.97 -7.16 -12.38
C ASP A 165 -17.05 -6.50 -13.24
N GLY A 166 -16.85 -6.52 -14.56
CA GLY A 166 -17.70 -5.82 -15.52
C GLY A 166 -17.78 -4.31 -15.23
N GLN A 167 -18.99 -3.81 -14.97
CA GLN A 167 -19.26 -2.41 -14.59
C GLN A 167 -19.22 -2.18 -13.07
N SER A 168 -18.90 -3.21 -12.29
CA SER A 168 -18.74 -3.11 -10.84
C SER A 168 -17.28 -2.90 -10.50
N ARG A 169 -17.03 -1.95 -9.60
CA ARG A 169 -15.71 -1.63 -9.07
C ARG A 169 -15.80 -1.55 -7.57
N LEU A 170 -15.01 -2.36 -6.89
CA LEU A 170 -14.83 -2.32 -5.45
C LEU A 170 -13.42 -1.82 -5.17
N GLU A 171 -13.31 -0.81 -4.32
CA GLU A 171 -12.05 -0.23 -3.90
C GLU A 171 -11.91 -0.42 -2.40
N GLU A 172 -10.71 -0.72 -1.93
CA GLU A 172 -10.38 -0.84 -0.51
C GLU A 172 -9.06 -0.16 -0.25
N HIS A 173 -8.95 0.62 0.82
CA HIS A 173 -7.72 1.27 1.23
C HIS A 173 -7.48 1.04 2.70
N TRP A 174 -6.25 0.65 3.04
CA TRP A 174 -5.79 0.50 4.42
C TRP A 174 -4.65 1.44 4.73
N THR A 175 -4.69 2.08 5.89
CA THR A 175 -3.50 2.77 6.43
C THR A 175 -2.46 1.75 6.87
N SER A 176 -1.19 2.17 6.96
CA SER A 176 -0.22 1.43 7.76
C SER A 176 -0.68 1.36 9.22
N PRO A 177 -0.37 0.27 9.95
CA PRO A 177 -0.68 0.21 11.37
C PRO A 177 0.17 1.19 12.18
N VAL A 178 -0.46 2.06 12.96
CA VAL A 178 0.20 3.02 13.85
C VAL A 178 -0.58 3.13 15.15
N GLY A 179 0.10 3.16 16.29
CA GLY A 179 -0.56 3.36 17.59
C GLY A 179 -1.53 2.25 17.98
N GLY A 180 -1.34 1.04 17.47
CA GLY A 180 -2.26 -0.09 17.70
C GLY A 180 -3.51 -0.07 16.81
N LEU A 181 -3.51 0.70 15.71
CA LEU A 181 -4.65 0.80 14.81
C LEU A 181 -4.22 0.84 13.34
N ALA A 182 -4.88 0.04 12.51
CA ALA A 182 -4.97 0.26 11.07
C ALA A 182 -6.41 0.59 10.71
N ILE A 183 -6.62 1.60 9.87
CA ILE A 183 -7.96 2.03 9.43
C ILE A 183 -8.13 1.59 7.98
N GLY A 184 -9.26 0.96 7.70
CA GLY A 184 -9.64 0.56 6.35
C GLY A 184 -10.93 1.25 5.91
N MET A 185 -11.07 1.45 4.60
CA MET A 185 -12.32 1.91 4.01
C MET A 185 -12.55 1.18 2.69
N SER A 186 -13.80 0.84 2.40
CA SER A 186 -14.20 0.28 1.11
C SER A 186 -15.31 1.10 0.46
N ARG A 187 -15.30 1.13 -0.87
CA ARG A 187 -16.36 1.72 -1.70
C ARG A 187 -16.66 0.83 -2.89
N GLY A 188 -17.93 0.49 -3.05
CA GLY A 188 -18.45 -0.21 -4.22
C GLY A 188 -19.20 0.76 -5.14
N VAL A 189 -18.81 0.79 -6.40
CA VAL A 189 -19.46 1.52 -7.49
C VAL A 189 -19.98 0.51 -8.51
N LYS A 190 -21.22 0.69 -8.97
CA LYS A 190 -21.80 -0.09 -10.07
C LYS A 190 -22.53 0.85 -11.01
N ASP A 191 -22.28 0.71 -12.31
CA ASP A 191 -22.89 1.56 -13.35
C ASP A 191 -22.72 3.07 -13.06
N GLY A 192 -21.54 3.46 -12.57
CA GLY A 192 -21.19 4.84 -12.21
C GLY A 192 -21.83 5.37 -10.92
N LYS A 193 -22.56 4.55 -10.15
CA LYS A 193 -23.21 4.95 -8.90
C LYS A 193 -22.59 4.24 -7.69
N ALA A 194 -22.39 4.96 -6.59
CA ALA A 194 -22.03 4.33 -5.32
C ALA A 194 -23.19 3.44 -4.82
N VAL A 195 -22.90 2.17 -4.59
CA VAL A 195 -23.88 1.15 -4.15
C VAL A 195 -23.49 0.50 -2.82
N PHE A 196 -22.25 0.70 -2.36
CA PHE A 196 -21.75 0.14 -1.12
C PHE A 196 -20.63 1.02 -0.55
N PHE A 197 -20.52 1.04 0.76
CA PHE A 197 -19.32 1.50 1.46
C PHE A 197 -19.15 0.67 2.74
N GLU A 198 -17.94 0.67 3.26
CA GLU A 198 -17.63 0.05 4.54
C GLU A 198 -16.53 0.81 5.26
N ALA A 199 -16.67 0.94 6.58
CA ALA A 199 -15.60 1.39 7.47
C ALA A 199 -15.02 0.18 8.19
N LEU A 200 -13.71 0.07 8.17
CA LEU A 200 -12.97 -1.08 8.70
C LEU A 200 -11.91 -0.59 9.70
N ARG A 201 -11.58 -1.42 10.68
CA ARG A 201 -10.39 -1.26 11.50
C ARG A 201 -9.74 -2.60 11.76
N ILE A 202 -8.42 -2.61 11.89
CA ILE A 202 -7.71 -3.67 12.60
C ILE A 202 -7.15 -3.02 13.84
N GLU A 203 -7.73 -3.36 15.00
CA GLU A 203 -7.44 -2.72 16.27
C GLU A 203 -6.75 -3.68 17.22
N GLN A 204 -5.67 -3.21 17.85
CA GLN A 204 -5.02 -3.86 18.96
C GLN A 204 -5.74 -3.47 20.25
N THR A 205 -6.10 -4.46 21.04
CA THR A 205 -6.58 -4.26 22.41
C THR A 205 -5.77 -5.12 23.37
N LYS A 206 -5.98 -4.94 24.68
CA LYS A 206 -5.44 -5.84 25.71
C LYS A 206 -5.88 -7.29 25.51
N ASP A 207 -7.03 -7.50 24.87
CA ASP A 207 -7.64 -8.81 24.71
C ASP A 207 -7.16 -9.49 23.42
N GLY A 208 -6.53 -8.76 22.49
CA GLY A 208 -6.01 -9.30 21.23
C GLY A 208 -6.16 -8.32 20.06
N VAL A 209 -5.84 -8.78 18.85
CA VAL A 209 -6.04 -8.03 17.60
C VAL A 209 -7.38 -8.40 17.00
N PHE A 210 -8.15 -7.41 16.55
CA PHE A 210 -9.48 -7.60 16.00
C PHE A 210 -9.64 -6.89 14.67
N TYR A 211 -10.17 -7.60 13.68
CA TYR A 211 -10.77 -7.02 12.48
C TYR A 211 -12.19 -6.57 12.81
N VAL A 212 -12.48 -5.30 12.59
CA VAL A 212 -13.77 -4.67 12.93
C VAL A 212 -14.42 -4.18 11.64
N ALA A 213 -15.56 -4.78 11.31
CA ALA A 213 -16.31 -4.53 10.08
C ALA A 213 -17.56 -3.70 10.36
N SER A 214 -17.80 -2.64 9.57
CA SER A 214 -19.03 -1.83 9.62
C SER A 214 -19.60 -1.61 8.20
N PRO A 215 -20.20 -2.66 7.60
CA PRO A 215 -20.71 -2.58 6.23
C PRO A 215 -21.92 -1.65 6.17
N GLY A 216 -21.87 -0.65 5.29
CA GLY A 216 -22.89 0.39 5.18
C GLY A 216 -23.11 1.21 6.45
N GLY A 217 -22.10 1.29 7.33
CA GLY A 217 -22.19 2.00 8.61
C GLY A 217 -23.06 1.29 9.66
N ARG A 218 -23.29 -0.01 9.50
CA ARG A 218 -24.02 -0.82 10.49
C ARG A 218 -23.21 -1.03 11.77
N VAL A 219 -23.87 -1.60 12.78
CA VAL A 219 -23.21 -2.02 14.03
C VAL A 219 -22.01 -2.89 13.70
N GLU A 220 -20.93 -2.59 14.39
CA GLU A 220 -19.65 -3.21 14.17
C GLU A 220 -19.65 -4.68 14.52
N THR A 221 -19.08 -5.49 13.65
CA THR A 221 -18.83 -6.91 13.90
C THR A 221 -17.33 -7.12 14.06
N ARG A 222 -16.93 -7.78 15.14
CA ARG A 222 -15.52 -8.04 15.45
C ARG A 222 -15.16 -9.49 15.13
N PHE A 223 -13.99 -9.68 14.52
CA PHE A 223 -13.35 -10.97 14.27
C PHE A 223 -11.97 -10.96 14.90
N ARG A 224 -11.70 -11.91 15.79
CA ARG A 224 -10.41 -12.00 16.49
C ARG A 224 -9.36 -12.59 15.55
N LEU A 225 -8.13 -12.08 15.57
CA LEU A 225 -7.01 -12.70 14.86
C LEU A 225 -6.78 -14.13 15.36
N ASP A 226 -6.71 -15.09 14.44
CA ASP A 226 -6.26 -16.45 14.71
C ASP A 226 -4.74 -16.51 14.50
N GLU A 227 -4.01 -16.42 15.60
CA GLU A 227 -2.55 -16.44 15.62
C GLU A 227 -1.95 -17.73 15.06
N LYS A 228 -2.68 -18.86 15.12
CA LYS A 228 -2.17 -20.16 14.64
C LYS A 228 -2.34 -20.31 13.13
N ALA A 229 -3.39 -19.72 12.57
CA ALA A 229 -3.65 -19.73 11.13
C ALA A 229 -2.97 -18.58 10.38
N THR A 230 -2.47 -17.58 11.12
CA THR A 230 -1.78 -16.41 10.60
C THR A 230 -0.28 -16.69 10.41
N GLN A 231 0.26 -16.27 9.27
CA GLN A 231 1.68 -16.41 8.90
C GLN A 231 2.12 -15.20 8.05
N PRO A 232 3.42 -15.00 7.77
CA PRO A 232 3.85 -13.92 6.89
C PRO A 232 3.04 -13.88 5.59
N ARG A 233 2.49 -12.71 5.26
CA ARG A 233 1.63 -12.47 4.07
C ARG A 233 0.26 -13.14 4.10
N HIS A 234 -0.14 -13.77 5.19
CA HIS A 234 -1.46 -14.40 5.37
C HIS A 234 -2.03 -14.10 6.76
N VAL A 235 -3.15 -13.40 6.84
CA VAL A 235 -3.83 -13.15 8.13
C VAL A 235 -5.22 -13.76 8.10
N VAL A 236 -5.62 -14.31 9.24
CA VAL A 236 -6.93 -14.95 9.43
C VAL A 236 -7.59 -14.37 10.67
N PHE A 237 -8.83 -13.93 10.53
CA PHE A 237 -9.67 -13.44 11.60
C PHE A 237 -10.92 -14.31 11.71
N VAL A 238 -11.35 -14.62 12.94
CA VAL A 238 -12.46 -15.53 13.21
C VAL A 238 -13.46 -14.93 14.20
N ASN A 239 -14.73 -15.21 13.95
CA ASN A 239 -15.85 -15.03 14.87
C ASN A 239 -16.82 -16.22 14.68
N PRO A 240 -16.64 -17.32 15.43
CA PRO A 240 -17.47 -18.51 15.30
C PRO A 240 -18.95 -18.30 15.62
N GLU A 241 -19.27 -17.25 16.37
CA GLU A 241 -20.62 -16.89 16.83
C GLU A 241 -21.39 -16.03 15.82
N HIS A 242 -20.71 -15.46 14.81
CA HIS A 242 -21.35 -14.66 13.77
C HIS A 242 -22.11 -15.54 12.76
N ASP A 243 -23.15 -15.04 12.11
CA ASP A 243 -23.98 -15.85 11.20
C ASP A 243 -23.28 -16.16 9.87
N PHE A 244 -22.84 -15.13 9.14
CA PHE A 244 -21.93 -15.20 8.01
C PHE A 244 -21.37 -13.79 7.71
N PRO A 245 -20.05 -13.64 7.52
CA PRO A 245 -19.03 -14.69 7.57
C PRO A 245 -18.63 -15.04 9.00
N LYS A 246 -17.98 -16.18 9.20
CA LYS A 246 -17.34 -16.57 10.47
C LYS A 246 -15.82 -16.47 10.42
N ARG A 247 -15.24 -16.47 9.23
CA ARG A 247 -13.79 -16.30 9.01
C ARG A 247 -13.56 -15.34 7.86
N ILE A 248 -12.56 -14.48 8.05
CA ILE A 248 -12.05 -13.53 7.06
C ILE A 248 -10.56 -13.79 6.94
N SER A 249 -10.06 -14.00 5.72
CA SER A 249 -8.62 -14.11 5.48
C SER A 249 -8.16 -13.20 4.36
N TYR A 250 -6.91 -12.78 4.46
CA TYR A 250 -6.20 -12.03 3.43
C TYR A 250 -4.86 -12.70 3.16
N GLN A 251 -4.55 -12.93 1.89
CA GLN A 251 -3.29 -13.49 1.41
C GLN A 251 -2.68 -12.57 0.35
N LEU A 252 -1.47 -12.07 0.58
CA LEU A 252 -0.70 -11.39 -0.46
C LEU A 252 0.03 -12.42 -1.31
N ALA A 253 -0.42 -12.59 -2.55
CA ALA A 253 0.14 -13.49 -3.54
C ALA A 253 1.50 -12.99 -4.06
N GLU A 254 2.31 -13.91 -4.60
CA GLU A 254 3.68 -13.62 -5.07
C GLU A 254 3.74 -12.55 -6.16
N ASP A 255 2.70 -12.47 -7.00
CA ASP A 255 2.54 -11.47 -8.07
C ASP A 255 2.12 -10.07 -7.57
N GLY A 256 1.99 -9.90 -6.26
CA GLY A 256 1.56 -8.67 -5.61
C GLY A 256 0.04 -8.45 -5.59
N GLY A 257 -0.75 -9.43 -6.06
CA GLY A 257 -2.19 -9.47 -5.87
C GLY A 257 -2.57 -9.75 -4.41
N LEU A 258 -3.70 -9.23 -3.96
CA LEU A 258 -4.25 -9.52 -2.65
C LEU A 258 -5.50 -10.38 -2.83
N HIS A 259 -5.55 -11.54 -2.19
CA HIS A 259 -6.70 -12.42 -2.18
C HIS A 259 -7.37 -12.31 -0.83
N ALA A 260 -8.62 -11.84 -0.81
CA ALA A 260 -9.44 -11.86 0.39
C ALA A 260 -10.48 -12.97 0.28
N ARG A 261 -10.75 -13.67 1.37
CA ARG A 261 -11.82 -14.67 1.45
C ARG A 261 -12.64 -14.45 2.70
N ILE A 262 -13.95 -14.58 2.54
CA ILE A 262 -14.87 -14.69 3.67
C ILE A 262 -15.59 -16.04 3.59
N ASP A 263 -15.65 -16.78 4.69
CA ASP A 263 -16.30 -18.09 4.72
C ASP A 263 -17.05 -18.38 6.03
N ASP A 264 -17.76 -19.50 6.06
CA ASP A 264 -18.56 -19.98 7.19
C ASP A 264 -17.74 -20.67 8.30
N GLY A 265 -16.40 -20.53 8.28
CA GLY A 265 -15.48 -21.14 9.24
C GLY A 265 -15.06 -22.56 8.85
N THR A 266 -15.50 -23.07 7.69
CA THR A 266 -15.13 -24.39 7.18
C THR A 266 -14.49 -24.30 5.80
N ASP A 267 -13.45 -25.10 5.55
CA ASP A 267 -12.65 -24.97 4.33
C ASP A 267 -13.43 -25.31 3.04
N GLY A 268 -14.39 -26.23 3.13
CA GLY A 268 -15.26 -26.65 2.01
C GLY A 268 -16.65 -26.01 1.99
N GLY A 269 -16.94 -25.10 2.91
CA GLY A 269 -18.28 -24.53 3.10
C GLY A 269 -18.61 -23.34 2.20
N ARG A 270 -19.64 -22.61 2.61
CA ARG A 270 -20.07 -21.37 1.95
C ARG A 270 -18.95 -20.34 2.07
N HIS A 271 -18.56 -19.76 0.94
CA HIS A 271 -17.52 -18.74 0.89
C HIS A 271 -17.75 -17.71 -0.22
N ARG A 272 -16.98 -16.62 -0.16
CA ARG A 272 -16.79 -15.67 -1.26
C ARG A 272 -15.31 -15.28 -1.30
N ASP A 273 -14.76 -15.24 -2.50
CA ASP A 273 -13.38 -14.81 -2.74
C ASP A 273 -13.36 -13.49 -3.51
N PHE A 274 -12.35 -12.68 -3.22
CA PHE A 274 -12.10 -11.39 -3.86
C PHE A 274 -10.64 -11.36 -4.30
N ALA A 275 -10.42 -11.18 -5.59
CA ALA A 275 -9.09 -11.00 -6.17
C ALA A 275 -8.84 -9.51 -6.41
N TRP A 276 -7.95 -8.92 -5.62
CA TRP A 276 -7.61 -7.52 -5.65
C TRP A 276 -6.26 -7.27 -6.29
N ARG A 277 -6.11 -6.11 -6.91
CA ARG A 277 -4.82 -5.60 -7.40
C ARG A 277 -4.54 -4.25 -6.79
N ARG A 278 -3.26 -3.92 -6.66
CA ARG A 278 -2.83 -2.54 -6.37
C ARG A 278 -3.42 -1.60 -7.43
N GLY A 279 -3.96 -0.46 -7.00
CA GLY A 279 -4.48 0.54 -7.92
C GLY A 279 -4.92 1.81 -7.20
N SER A 280 -5.02 2.91 -7.95
CA SER A 280 -5.45 4.19 -7.40
C SER A 280 -6.96 4.20 -7.12
N LEU A 281 -7.33 4.80 -6.00
CA LEU A 281 -8.72 5.13 -5.68
C LEU A 281 -9.19 6.25 -6.63
N ARG A 282 -10.47 6.24 -7.02
CA ARG A 282 -11.03 7.24 -7.95
C ARG A 282 -12.10 8.13 -7.32
#